data_AF-A0A3M2ABQ3-F1
#
_entry.id   AF-A0A3M2ABQ3-F1
#
_cell.length_a   1.000
_cell.length_b   1.000
_cell.length_c   1.000
_cell.angle_alpha   90.00
_cell.angle_beta   90.00
_cell.angle_gamma   90.00
#
_symmetry.space_group_name_H-M   'P 1'
#
loop_
_entity.id
_entity.type
_entity.pdbx_description
1 polymer ?
#
loop_
_entity_poly.entity_id
_entity_poly.type
_entity_poly.pdbx_seq_one_letter_code
_entity_poly.pdbx_strand_id
1 'polypeptide(L)'
;MLTAAALLLAAPQAAWHAEPAPDWTAVFDRDHGWTGADGIYSIPLDGDERIGADGRTFWVFSDTFIGDVDAQGNRLPGTVLVNNTVAFLPGRAGPAPDQIVFAWGGTPTAPAAMFVPDTPHAAADDFYWLKDGIAIGDRLHLFAGRFNKNPPPFSRRGVSLITIPLDDRPPFPRASQRETPFWRDETPGRGQLALGGAILDNSPEAGAPQPDGFVYVYGVQEDPLNKKAIVARVPRADFARFDRWRFWDGGGWSPNFDDSRPVASRISTEMSVTPLPDGRFLMVFMLDTISRHVAVRTAPAPEGPWSDFTIVYTAPVRPDPPGLFTYHAKAHPHLSEPGELLISYNVNTTGSFWDHFRYADIYRPRFIRLVLD
;
A
#
# COMPACT_ATOMS: atom_id res chain seq x y z
N MET A 1 -3.56 -54.11 -19.24
CA MET A 1 -3.87 -53.03 -18.28
C MET A 1 -2.84 -51.93 -18.49
N LEU A 2 -3.20 -50.85 -19.17
CA LEU A 2 -2.38 -49.65 -19.35
C LEU A 2 -3.21 -48.49 -18.80
N THR A 3 -2.77 -47.95 -17.66
CA THR A 3 -3.36 -46.78 -17.00
C THR A 3 -2.99 -45.53 -17.81
N ALA A 4 -4.01 -44.85 -18.33
CA ALA A 4 -3.86 -43.54 -18.95
C ALA A 4 -3.60 -42.50 -17.85
N ALA A 5 -2.42 -41.89 -17.86
CA ALA A 5 -2.14 -40.70 -17.09
C ALA A 5 -2.84 -39.51 -17.77
N ALA A 6 -3.78 -38.88 -17.07
CA ALA A 6 -4.36 -37.63 -17.51
C ALA A 6 -3.30 -36.53 -17.34
N LEU A 7 -2.73 -36.05 -18.45
CA LEU A 7 -2.07 -34.75 -18.48
C LEU A 7 -3.14 -33.69 -18.20
N LEU A 8 -3.11 -33.08 -17.01
CA LEU A 8 -3.73 -31.78 -16.83
C LEU A 8 -2.92 -30.78 -17.66
N LEU A 9 -3.46 -30.42 -18.83
CA LEU A 9 -3.02 -29.25 -19.56
C LEU A 9 -3.35 -28.04 -18.68
N ALA A 10 -2.32 -27.32 -18.22
CA ALA A 10 -2.51 -26.01 -17.61
C ALA A 10 -3.23 -25.13 -18.65
N ALA A 11 -4.36 -24.53 -18.24
CA ALA A 11 -5.04 -23.55 -19.06
C ALA A 11 -4.05 -22.43 -19.42
N PRO A 12 -4.09 -21.89 -20.66
CA PRO A 12 -3.22 -20.77 -21.02
C PRO A 12 -3.43 -19.65 -20.00
N GLN A 13 -2.34 -19.21 -19.38
CA GLN A 13 -2.37 -18.06 -18.50
C GLN A 13 -2.89 -16.89 -19.33
N ALA A 14 -4.03 -16.33 -18.91
CA ALA A 14 -4.62 -15.18 -19.57
C ALA A 14 -3.55 -14.09 -19.71
N ALA A 15 -3.45 -13.48 -20.89
CA ALA A 15 -2.41 -12.50 -21.20
C ALA A 15 -2.75 -11.15 -20.55
N TRP A 16 -2.71 -11.13 -19.23
CA TRP A 16 -2.93 -9.95 -18.43
C TRP A 16 -1.91 -8.88 -18.82
N HIS A 17 -2.43 -7.73 -19.22
CA HIS A 17 -1.66 -6.55 -19.56
C HIS A 17 -2.33 -5.35 -18.90
N ALA A 18 -1.53 -4.33 -18.62
CA ALA A 18 -2.03 -3.09 -18.09
C ALA A 18 -1.66 -1.90 -18.97
N GLU A 19 -2.53 -0.89 -18.95
CA GLU A 19 -2.42 0.34 -19.75
C GLU A 19 -2.40 1.57 -18.83
N PRO A 20 -1.76 2.69 -19.22
CA PRO A 20 -1.80 3.92 -18.44
C PRO A 20 -3.23 4.40 -18.15
N ALA A 21 -3.47 4.87 -16.92
CA ALA A 21 -4.70 5.53 -16.48
C ALA A 21 -4.45 7.03 -16.25
N PRO A 22 -4.40 7.84 -17.33
CA PRO A 22 -4.04 9.25 -17.24
C PRO A 22 -5.08 10.08 -16.49
N ASP A 23 -6.34 9.69 -16.54
CA ASP A 23 -7.46 10.27 -15.77
C ASP A 23 -7.24 10.16 -14.26
N TRP A 24 -6.90 8.97 -13.75
CA TRP A 24 -6.52 8.79 -12.35
C TRP A 24 -5.21 9.49 -12.00
N THR A 25 -4.25 9.51 -12.92
CA THR A 25 -3.00 10.27 -12.73
C THR A 25 -3.29 11.77 -12.57
N ALA A 26 -4.25 12.33 -13.32
CA ALA A 26 -4.63 13.74 -13.26
C ALA A 26 -5.26 14.16 -11.92
N VAL A 27 -5.90 13.23 -11.18
CA VAL A 27 -6.44 13.49 -9.82
C VAL A 27 -5.33 13.97 -8.88
N PHE A 28 -4.11 13.46 -9.06
CA PHE A 28 -2.94 13.76 -8.24
C PHE A 28 -1.94 14.69 -8.94
N ASP A 29 -2.27 15.21 -10.12
CA ASP A 29 -1.44 16.18 -10.82
C ASP A 29 -1.77 17.60 -10.34
N ARG A 30 -1.23 17.96 -9.17
CA ARG A 30 -1.57 19.21 -8.47
C ARG A 30 -0.49 20.28 -8.53
N ASP A 31 -0.92 21.52 -8.45
CA ASP A 31 -0.11 22.74 -8.56
C ASP A 31 -0.17 23.65 -7.32
N HIS A 32 -1.00 23.33 -6.34
CA HIS A 32 -1.12 24.08 -5.08
C HIS A 32 -1.41 23.13 -3.91
N GLY A 33 -0.83 23.41 -2.74
CA GLY A 33 -1.02 22.61 -1.54
C GLY A 33 -0.33 21.25 -1.65
N TRP A 34 -1.09 20.16 -1.68
CA TRP A 34 -0.53 18.82 -1.90
C TRP A 34 -0.01 18.72 -3.33
N THR A 35 1.29 18.51 -3.53
CA THR A 35 1.91 18.53 -4.88
C THR A 35 2.72 17.28 -5.19
N GLY A 36 2.62 16.24 -4.36
CA GLY A 36 3.20 14.92 -4.64
C GLY A 36 3.58 14.18 -3.38
N ALA A 37 3.40 12.87 -3.39
CA ALA A 37 3.72 12.00 -2.26
C ALA A 37 4.01 10.56 -2.71
N ASP A 38 4.43 9.76 -1.73
CA ASP A 38 4.41 8.30 -1.77
C ASP A 38 3.37 7.69 -0.79
N GLY A 39 3.43 6.38 -0.53
CA GLY A 39 2.44 5.66 0.27
C GLY A 39 1.20 5.24 -0.55
N ILE A 40 0.33 6.16 -0.93
CA ILE A 40 -0.83 5.99 -1.84
C ILE A 40 -1.66 4.72 -1.56
N TYR A 41 -2.19 4.57 -0.35
CA TYR A 41 -3.22 3.57 -0.08
C TYR A 41 -4.60 4.22 -0.15
N SER A 42 -5.54 3.54 -0.80
CA SER A 42 -6.97 3.90 -0.81
C SER A 42 -7.71 2.93 0.11
N ILE A 43 -8.56 3.46 0.99
CA ILE A 43 -9.30 2.66 1.96
C ILE A 43 -10.80 3.02 1.85
N PRO A 44 -11.69 2.07 1.55
CA PRO A 44 -13.12 2.34 1.51
C PRO A 44 -13.65 2.50 2.94
N LEU A 45 -14.28 3.64 3.24
CA LEU A 45 -14.71 3.98 4.59
C LEU A 45 -15.96 3.23 5.06
N ASP A 46 -16.67 2.56 4.15
CA ASP A 46 -17.75 1.62 4.47
C ASP A 46 -17.26 0.16 4.55
N GLY A 47 -15.99 -0.08 4.24
CA GLY A 47 -15.35 -1.38 4.27
C GLY A 47 -15.65 -2.27 3.06
N ASP A 48 -16.34 -1.78 2.02
CA ASP A 48 -16.66 -2.54 0.81
C ASP A 48 -15.49 -2.48 -0.19
N GLU A 49 -14.77 -3.59 -0.37
CA GLU A 49 -13.59 -3.67 -1.24
C GLU A 49 -13.93 -4.19 -2.65
N ARG A 50 -15.21 -4.41 -2.96
CA ARG A 50 -15.61 -4.94 -4.28
C ARG A 50 -15.22 -4.00 -5.40
N ILE A 51 -14.80 -4.59 -6.52
CA ILE A 51 -14.71 -3.86 -7.80
C ILE A 51 -16.09 -3.27 -8.13
N GLY A 52 -16.13 -1.97 -8.44
CA GLY A 52 -17.35 -1.20 -8.68
C GLY A 52 -18.12 -0.79 -7.40
N ALA A 53 -17.48 -0.81 -6.23
CA ALA A 53 -18.07 -0.27 -5.01
C ALA A 53 -18.20 1.27 -5.08
N ASP A 54 -19.17 1.81 -4.34
CA ASP A 54 -19.56 3.22 -4.38
C ASP A 54 -19.16 4.00 -3.12
N GLY A 55 -18.35 3.39 -2.24
CA GLY A 55 -18.00 3.93 -0.94
C GLY A 55 -17.14 5.20 -1.00
N ARG A 56 -17.16 6.00 0.07
CA ARG A 56 -16.21 7.11 0.23
C ARG A 56 -14.81 6.54 0.43
N THR A 57 -13.81 7.10 -0.23
CA THR A 57 -12.42 6.66 -0.10
C THR A 57 -11.65 7.60 0.80
N PHE A 58 -10.90 7.00 1.72
CA PHE A 58 -9.85 7.66 2.48
C PHE A 58 -8.49 7.27 1.92
N TRP A 59 -7.75 8.26 1.46
CA TRP A 59 -6.40 8.09 0.98
C TRP A 59 -5.40 8.42 2.08
N VAL A 60 -4.37 7.61 2.20
CA VAL A 60 -3.22 7.89 3.07
C VAL A 60 -1.94 7.94 2.25
N PHE A 61 -1.12 8.93 2.60
CA PHE A 61 0.16 9.19 1.95
C PHE A 61 1.26 9.21 3.00
N SER A 62 2.47 8.91 2.57
CA SER A 62 3.67 9.03 3.39
C SER A 62 4.36 10.37 3.06
N ASP A 63 5.67 10.39 2.83
CA ASP A 63 6.40 11.63 2.62
C ASP A 63 5.76 12.43 1.46
N THR A 64 5.43 13.70 1.71
CA THR A 64 4.54 14.51 0.86
C THR A 64 5.06 15.94 0.73
N PHE A 65 5.17 16.43 -0.50
CA PHE A 65 5.46 17.84 -0.79
C PHE A 65 4.20 18.70 -0.65
N ILE A 66 4.28 19.72 0.23
CA ILE A 66 3.26 20.75 0.41
C ILE A 66 3.81 22.09 -0.05
N GLY A 67 3.20 22.69 -1.09
CA GLY A 67 3.62 23.96 -1.68
C GLY A 67 2.97 24.23 -3.04
N ASP A 68 3.58 25.12 -3.82
CA ASP A 68 3.06 25.56 -5.13
C ASP A 68 3.95 25.07 -6.26
N VAL A 69 3.37 24.89 -7.44
CA VAL A 69 4.08 24.53 -8.68
C VAL A 69 3.82 25.58 -9.74
N ASP A 70 4.88 26.05 -10.39
CA ASP A 70 4.74 26.98 -11.51
C ASP A 70 4.32 26.30 -12.82
N ALA A 71 4.01 27.12 -13.84
CA ALA A 71 3.64 26.64 -15.16
C ALA A 71 4.76 25.89 -15.90
N GLN A 72 6.00 25.93 -15.41
CA GLN A 72 7.14 25.19 -15.93
C GLN A 72 7.33 23.85 -15.21
N GLY A 73 6.52 23.55 -14.19
CA GLY A 73 6.60 22.32 -13.42
C GLY A 73 7.63 22.37 -12.29
N ASN A 74 8.08 23.55 -11.85
CA ASN A 74 8.96 23.67 -10.69
C ASN A 74 8.16 23.88 -9.41
N ARG A 75 8.51 23.19 -8.33
CA ARG A 75 8.02 23.51 -6.98
C ARG A 75 8.66 24.82 -6.51
N LEU A 76 7.83 25.76 -6.05
CA LEU A 76 8.23 27.11 -5.67
C LEU A 76 8.87 27.17 -4.27
N PRO A 77 9.67 28.22 -3.97
CA PRO A 77 10.20 28.45 -2.64
C PRO A 77 9.12 28.46 -1.56
N GLY A 78 9.40 27.86 -0.40
CA GLY A 78 8.42 27.66 0.67
C GLY A 78 7.76 26.28 0.66
N THR A 79 7.95 25.49 -0.41
CA THR A 79 7.54 24.09 -0.45
C THR A 79 8.29 23.26 0.61
N VAL A 80 7.56 22.47 1.39
CA VAL A 80 8.09 21.60 2.45
C VAL A 80 7.77 20.13 2.19
N LEU A 81 8.57 19.22 2.77
CA LEU A 81 8.31 17.78 2.78
C LEU A 81 7.83 17.36 4.18
N VAL A 82 6.58 16.92 4.31
CA VAL A 82 5.99 16.40 5.55
C VAL A 82 5.87 14.88 5.48
N ASN A 83 5.89 14.18 6.63
CA ASN A 83 6.04 12.72 6.63
C ASN A 83 4.79 11.91 6.29
N ASN A 84 3.60 12.49 6.41
CA ASN A 84 2.36 11.86 6.02
C ASN A 84 1.22 12.87 5.89
N THR A 85 0.31 12.58 4.98
CA THR A 85 -0.91 13.35 4.74
C THR A 85 -2.06 12.40 4.41
N VAL A 86 -3.26 12.95 4.26
CA VAL A 86 -4.46 12.18 3.91
C VAL A 86 -5.25 12.90 2.83
N ALA A 87 -6.16 12.19 2.16
CA ALA A 87 -7.18 12.82 1.33
C ALA A 87 -8.50 12.07 1.41
N PHE A 88 -9.57 12.74 1.00
CA PHE A 88 -10.91 12.17 0.93
C PHE A 88 -11.43 12.30 -0.49
N LEU A 89 -11.99 11.21 -1.01
CA LEU A 89 -12.72 11.21 -2.27
C LEU A 89 -14.17 10.78 -1.97
N PRO A 90 -15.19 11.55 -2.40
CA PRO A 90 -16.57 11.13 -2.29
C PRO A 90 -16.84 9.81 -3.01
N GLY A 91 -17.85 9.07 -2.56
CA GLY A 91 -18.33 7.90 -3.26
C GLY A 91 -18.85 8.24 -4.66
N ARG A 92 -18.70 7.32 -5.62
CA ARG A 92 -19.08 7.51 -7.04
C ARG A 92 -18.36 8.64 -7.77
N ALA A 93 -17.30 9.20 -7.21
CA ALA A 93 -16.60 10.30 -7.85
C ALA A 93 -15.82 9.85 -9.10
N GLY A 94 -15.37 8.58 -9.15
CA GLY A 94 -14.42 8.12 -10.18
C GLY A 94 -13.13 8.96 -10.15
N PRO A 95 -12.39 9.08 -11.27
CA PRO A 95 -11.27 10.02 -11.36
C PRO A 95 -11.76 11.46 -11.41
N ALA A 96 -11.99 12.07 -10.24
CA ALA A 96 -12.51 13.44 -10.10
C ALA A 96 -11.52 14.36 -9.38
N PRO A 97 -10.63 15.06 -10.13
CA PRO A 97 -9.65 15.99 -9.56
C PRO A 97 -10.27 17.10 -8.71
N ASP A 98 -11.48 17.56 -9.05
CA ASP A 98 -12.16 18.66 -8.35
C ASP A 98 -12.89 18.21 -7.07
N GLN A 99 -12.99 16.90 -6.82
CA GLN A 99 -13.72 16.36 -5.67
C GLN A 99 -12.79 15.80 -4.58
N ILE A 100 -11.53 15.50 -4.90
CA ILE A 100 -10.58 15.04 -3.90
C ILE A 100 -10.18 16.19 -2.98
N VAL A 101 -10.22 15.94 -1.67
CA VAL A 101 -9.85 16.93 -0.65
C VAL A 101 -8.64 16.43 0.12
N PHE A 102 -7.48 17.05 -0.11
CA PHE A 102 -6.24 16.76 0.62
C PHE A 102 -6.22 17.48 1.98
N ALA A 103 -5.66 16.83 3.00
CA ALA A 103 -5.49 17.39 4.32
C ALA A 103 -4.16 16.95 4.97
N TRP A 104 -3.56 17.87 5.73
CA TRP A 104 -2.31 17.67 6.46
C TRP A 104 -2.38 18.42 7.80
N GLY A 105 -1.43 18.14 8.70
CA GLY A 105 -1.35 18.80 10.01
C GLY A 105 -0.69 20.18 9.97
N GLY A 106 -0.57 20.82 11.12
CA GLY A 106 0.10 22.11 11.25
C GLY A 106 -0.79 23.30 10.92
N THR A 107 -0.19 24.35 10.35
CA THR A 107 -0.89 25.61 10.00
C THR A 107 -0.70 25.92 8.51
N PRO A 108 -1.50 26.82 7.91
CA PRO A 108 -1.33 27.19 6.50
C PRO A 108 0.08 27.67 6.12
N THR A 109 0.82 28.28 7.04
CA THR A 109 2.20 28.75 6.82
C THR A 109 3.28 27.83 7.36
N ALA A 110 2.91 26.77 8.09
CA ALA A 110 3.82 25.75 8.59
C ALA A 110 3.14 24.38 8.53
N PRO A 111 3.09 23.74 7.33
CA PRO A 111 2.55 22.40 7.16
C PRO A 111 3.31 21.37 8.01
N ALA A 112 2.59 20.40 8.56
CA ALA A 112 3.15 19.30 9.33
C ALA A 112 2.49 17.96 8.97
N ALA A 113 3.08 16.86 9.45
CA ALA A 113 2.51 15.52 9.29
C ALA A 113 1.12 15.43 9.95
N MET A 114 0.21 14.64 9.37
CA MET A 114 -1.11 14.38 9.95
C MET A 114 -1.01 13.58 11.26
N PHE A 115 -0.13 12.57 11.28
CA PHE A 115 0.11 11.70 12.43
C PHE A 115 1.59 11.74 12.80
N VAL A 116 1.86 12.11 14.05
CA VAL A 116 3.18 12.08 14.67
C VAL A 116 3.22 10.93 15.68
N PRO A 117 4.30 10.13 15.75
CA PRO A 117 4.42 9.07 16.73
C PRO A 117 4.24 9.56 18.17
N ASP A 118 3.20 9.06 18.82
CA ASP A 118 2.89 9.32 20.24
C ASP A 118 2.53 7.99 20.91
N THR A 119 3.56 7.16 21.08
CA THR A 119 3.48 5.81 21.64
C THR A 119 4.58 5.61 22.68
N PRO A 120 4.48 4.64 23.60
CA PRO A 120 5.43 4.50 24.71
C PRO A 120 6.91 4.42 24.31
N HIS A 121 7.23 3.85 23.15
CA HIS A 121 8.61 3.78 22.64
C HIS A 121 8.90 4.76 21.50
N ALA A 122 8.04 5.77 21.28
CA ALA A 122 8.35 6.83 20.31
C ALA A 122 9.54 7.67 20.81
N ALA A 123 10.48 7.94 19.91
CA ALA A 123 11.66 8.75 20.18
C ALA A 123 11.63 10.07 19.42
N ALA A 124 12.53 10.99 19.78
CA ALA A 124 12.78 12.18 18.98
C ALA A 124 13.19 11.79 17.55
N ASP A 125 12.72 12.56 16.57
CA ASP A 125 12.89 12.32 15.14
C ASP A 125 12.21 11.05 14.60
N ASP A 126 11.38 10.37 15.42
CA ASP A 126 10.49 9.34 14.89
C ASP A 126 9.41 9.97 14.00
N PHE A 127 9.11 9.30 12.90
CA PHE A 127 8.04 9.66 11.98
C PHE A 127 7.28 8.40 11.54
N TYR A 128 6.08 8.62 11.01
CA TYR A 128 5.29 7.56 10.41
C TYR A 128 5.31 7.64 8.90
N TRP A 129 5.59 6.50 8.28
CA TRP A 129 5.10 6.19 6.94
C TRP A 129 3.82 5.36 7.07
N LEU A 130 2.74 5.92 6.58
CA LEU A 130 1.42 5.29 6.58
C LEU A 130 1.42 4.12 5.60
N LYS A 131 0.76 3.04 6.01
CA LYS A 131 0.61 1.83 5.22
C LYS A 131 -0.87 1.56 4.98
N ASP A 132 -1.23 0.31 4.77
CA ASP A 132 -2.61 -0.06 4.48
C ASP A 132 -3.51 0.06 5.71
N GLY A 133 -4.81 0.16 5.49
CA GLY A 133 -5.81 0.30 6.54
C GLY A 133 -7.16 -0.32 6.17
N ILE A 134 -8.04 -0.42 7.17
CA ILE A 134 -9.33 -1.10 7.06
C ILE A 134 -10.38 -0.40 7.91
N ALA A 135 -11.57 -0.21 7.36
CA ALA A 135 -12.74 0.27 8.10
C ALA A 135 -13.54 -0.92 8.66
N ILE A 136 -13.70 -0.97 9.99
CA ILE A 136 -14.49 -1.99 10.68
C ILE A 136 -15.45 -1.28 11.65
N GLY A 137 -16.75 -1.37 11.36
CA GLY A 137 -17.78 -0.72 12.17
C GLY A 137 -17.66 0.80 12.09
N ASP A 138 -17.49 1.46 13.23
CA ASP A 138 -17.36 2.92 13.36
C ASP A 138 -15.90 3.42 13.37
N ARG A 139 -14.94 2.54 13.06
CA ARG A 139 -13.51 2.81 13.18
C ARG A 139 -12.76 2.50 11.90
N LEU A 140 -11.85 3.39 11.55
CA LEU A 140 -10.75 3.14 10.63
C LEU A 140 -9.52 2.70 11.42
N HIS A 141 -8.90 1.60 11.04
CA HIS A 141 -7.63 1.13 11.56
C HIS A 141 -6.56 1.22 10.48
N LEU A 142 -5.44 1.87 10.78
CA LEU A 142 -4.38 2.17 9.84
C LEU A 142 -3.04 1.69 10.38
N PHE A 143 -2.34 0.83 9.64
CA PHE A 143 -0.96 0.50 9.98
C PHE A 143 -0.04 1.68 9.64
N ALA A 144 0.92 1.94 10.53
CA ALA A 144 1.94 2.94 10.34
C ALA A 144 3.30 2.35 10.72
N GLY A 145 4.24 2.33 9.76
CA GLY A 145 5.62 2.00 10.07
C GLY A 145 6.25 3.16 10.83
N ARG A 146 6.78 2.91 12.03
CA ARG A 146 7.54 3.90 12.80
C ARG A 146 8.98 3.86 12.34
N PHE A 147 9.52 4.97 11.89
CA PHE A 147 10.91 5.10 11.43
C PHE A 147 11.62 6.20 12.18
N ASN A 148 12.94 6.09 12.33
CA ASN A 148 13.80 7.14 12.86
C ASN A 148 14.87 7.49 11.84
N LYS A 149 15.20 8.77 11.69
CA LYS A 149 16.26 9.26 10.77
C LYS A 149 17.68 8.89 11.23
N ASN A 150 17.84 8.38 12.45
CA ASN A 150 19.11 7.99 13.05
C ASN A 150 19.16 6.46 13.29
N PRO A 151 20.16 5.74 12.75
CA PRO A 151 21.18 6.23 11.82
C PRO A 151 20.59 6.56 10.43
N PRO A 152 21.23 7.46 9.65
CA PRO A 152 20.81 7.78 8.29
C PRO A 152 20.84 6.55 7.34
N PRO A 153 20.02 6.53 6.28
CA PRO A 153 19.02 7.55 5.93
C PRO A 153 17.77 7.49 6.83
N PHE A 154 17.42 6.29 7.28
CA PHE A 154 16.39 6.01 8.28
C PHE A 154 16.45 4.53 8.66
N SER A 155 15.78 4.16 9.76
CA SER A 155 15.61 2.77 10.17
C SER A 155 14.22 2.56 10.77
N ARG A 156 13.61 1.41 10.48
CA ARG A 156 12.32 1.04 11.09
C ARG A 156 12.55 0.76 12.57
N ARG A 157 11.69 1.31 13.43
CA ARG A 157 11.68 1.18 14.90
C ARG A 157 10.42 0.50 15.43
N GLY A 158 9.51 0.10 14.55
CA GLY A 158 8.29 -0.60 14.90
C GLY A 158 7.19 -0.46 13.85
N VAL A 159 6.03 -1.04 14.19
CA VAL A 159 4.78 -0.87 13.47
C VAL A 159 3.71 -0.52 14.49
N SER A 160 2.98 0.56 14.27
CA SER A 160 1.85 1.01 15.08
C SER A 160 0.54 0.84 14.34
N LEU A 161 -0.54 0.70 15.09
CA LEU A 161 -1.92 0.76 14.62
C LEU A 161 -2.53 2.08 15.09
N ILE A 162 -2.85 2.95 14.14
CA ILE A 162 -3.60 4.19 14.36
C ILE A 162 -5.09 3.84 14.21
N THR A 163 -5.93 4.20 15.17
CA THR A 163 -7.38 3.97 15.14
C THR A 163 -8.12 5.28 15.21
N ILE A 164 -8.97 5.54 14.22
CA ILE A 164 -9.68 6.81 14.02
C ILE A 164 -11.19 6.53 13.97
N PRO A 165 -12.02 7.21 14.79
CA PRO A 165 -13.47 7.17 14.61
C PRO A 165 -13.85 7.72 13.22
N LEU A 166 -14.72 7.05 12.47
CA LEU A 166 -15.09 7.45 11.10
C LEU A 166 -15.81 8.80 11.02
N ASP A 167 -16.40 9.25 12.12
CA ASP A 167 -17.01 10.58 12.25
C ASP A 167 -15.98 11.68 12.61
N ASP A 168 -14.73 11.32 12.87
CA ASP A 168 -13.65 12.28 13.17
C ASP A 168 -13.19 13.02 11.91
N ARG A 169 -12.58 14.19 12.10
CA ARG A 169 -12.12 15.06 11.01
C ARG A 169 -10.69 15.49 11.27
N PRO A 170 -9.87 15.71 10.22
CA PRO A 170 -8.53 16.27 10.35
C PRO A 170 -8.50 17.49 11.29
N PRO A 171 -7.55 17.57 12.24
CA PRO A 171 -6.37 16.73 12.41
C PRO A 171 -6.59 15.44 13.23
N PHE A 172 -7.81 14.93 13.30
CA PHE A 172 -8.21 13.71 14.00
C PHE A 172 -7.87 13.70 15.50
N PRO A 173 -8.42 14.64 16.27
CA PRO A 173 -8.11 14.76 17.70
C PRO A 173 -8.52 13.53 18.53
N ARG A 174 -9.36 12.63 18.00
CA ARG A 174 -9.77 11.39 18.67
C ARG A 174 -9.06 10.15 18.12
N ALA A 175 -8.09 10.33 17.23
CA ALA A 175 -7.21 9.24 16.82
C ALA A 175 -6.43 8.70 18.03
N SER A 176 -6.27 7.39 18.10
CA SER A 176 -5.44 6.71 19.10
C SER A 176 -4.36 5.89 18.41
N GLN A 177 -3.22 5.69 19.07
CA GLN A 177 -2.09 4.95 18.52
C GLN A 177 -1.72 3.80 19.47
N ARG A 178 -1.43 2.63 18.92
CA ARG A 178 -0.94 1.49 19.70
C ARG A 178 0.15 0.75 18.95
N GLU A 179 1.25 0.48 19.61
CA GLU A 179 2.31 -0.34 19.04
C GLU A 179 1.82 -1.79 18.84
N THR A 180 2.20 -2.38 17.72
CA THR A 180 1.88 -3.77 17.38
C THR A 180 3.08 -4.66 17.67
N PRO A 181 2.88 -5.95 17.98
CA PRO A 181 3.99 -6.90 18.13
C PRO A 181 4.53 -7.41 16.78
N PHE A 182 4.04 -6.86 15.66
CA PHE A 182 4.23 -7.36 14.30
C PHE A 182 5.47 -6.80 13.61
N TRP A 183 6.55 -6.64 14.38
CA TRP A 183 7.84 -6.21 13.89
C TRP A 183 8.99 -6.85 14.69
N ARG A 184 10.10 -7.14 14.01
CA ARG A 184 11.37 -7.58 14.60
C ARG A 184 12.52 -6.89 13.89
N ASP A 185 13.53 -6.53 14.66
CA ASP A 185 14.83 -6.12 14.12
C ASP A 185 15.44 -7.18 13.19
N GLU A 186 16.39 -6.73 12.37
CA GLU A 186 17.15 -7.64 11.52
C GLU A 186 17.86 -8.71 12.35
N THR A 187 17.61 -9.97 12.01
CA THR A 187 18.31 -11.12 12.61
C THR A 187 19.11 -11.86 11.53
N PRO A 188 20.37 -12.28 11.79
CA PRO A 188 21.18 -13.01 10.83
C PRO A 188 20.44 -14.22 10.22
N GLY A 189 20.37 -14.29 8.89
CA GLY A 189 19.70 -15.36 8.15
C GLY A 189 18.17 -15.26 8.09
N ARG A 190 17.57 -14.26 8.73
CA ARG A 190 16.12 -14.02 8.70
C ARG A 190 15.73 -12.64 8.17
N GLY A 191 16.61 -11.65 8.22
CA GLY A 191 16.26 -10.29 7.83
C GLY A 191 15.35 -9.59 8.85
N GLN A 192 14.85 -8.41 8.51
CA GLN A 192 13.87 -7.67 9.32
C GLN A 192 12.45 -8.19 9.03
N LEU A 193 11.61 -8.37 10.05
CA LEU A 193 10.20 -8.75 9.87
C LEU A 193 9.29 -7.56 10.15
N ALA A 194 8.27 -7.34 9.32
CA ALA A 194 7.26 -6.31 9.57
C ALA A 194 5.94 -6.60 8.84
N LEU A 195 4.79 -6.50 9.53
CA LEU A 195 3.47 -6.53 8.89
C LEU A 195 2.91 -5.14 8.56
N GLY A 196 1.76 -5.11 7.87
CA GLY A 196 0.99 -3.91 7.56
C GLY A 196 1.16 -3.40 6.14
N GLY A 197 1.89 -4.11 5.28
CA GLY A 197 2.17 -3.69 3.89
C GLY A 197 1.00 -3.86 2.92
N ALA A 198 0.06 -4.76 3.22
CA ALA A 198 -1.21 -4.90 2.51
C ALA A 198 -2.25 -5.57 3.41
N ILE A 199 -3.52 -5.23 3.24
CA ILE A 199 -4.67 -5.88 3.87
C ILE A 199 -5.53 -6.54 2.79
N LEU A 200 -6.00 -7.74 3.09
CA LEU A 200 -7.06 -8.44 2.38
C LEU A 200 -8.17 -8.73 3.40
N ASP A 201 -9.28 -8.01 3.33
CA ASP A 201 -10.48 -8.36 4.10
C ASP A 201 -11.27 -9.43 3.35
N ASN A 202 -11.07 -10.71 3.71
CA ASN A 202 -11.77 -11.85 3.09
C ASN A 202 -13.09 -12.17 3.83
N SER A 203 -13.85 -11.13 4.15
CA SER A 203 -15.13 -11.23 4.86
C SER A 203 -16.34 -10.94 3.96
N PRO A 204 -17.55 -11.36 4.39
CA PRO A 204 -18.77 -10.96 3.71
C PRO A 204 -18.97 -9.44 3.65
N GLU A 205 -18.56 -8.70 4.69
CA GLU A 205 -18.72 -7.25 4.77
C GLU A 205 -17.88 -6.50 3.73
N ALA A 206 -16.68 -7.02 3.42
CA ALA A 206 -15.86 -6.50 2.32
C ALA A 206 -16.32 -6.96 0.94
N GLY A 207 -17.39 -7.76 0.87
CA GLY A 207 -17.94 -8.29 -0.36
C GLY A 207 -17.00 -9.27 -1.08
N ALA A 208 -16.14 -9.96 -0.33
CA ALA A 208 -15.25 -10.97 -0.89
C ALA A 208 -16.06 -12.09 -1.60
N PRO A 209 -15.64 -12.58 -2.78
CA PRO A 209 -16.38 -13.60 -3.55
C PRO A 209 -16.57 -14.93 -2.82
N GLN A 210 -15.56 -15.37 -2.06
CA GLN A 210 -15.57 -16.62 -1.29
C GLN A 210 -15.04 -16.35 0.13
N PRO A 211 -15.84 -15.70 0.99
CA PRO A 211 -15.36 -15.19 2.25
C PRO A 211 -15.11 -16.33 3.25
N ASP A 212 -14.03 -16.23 4.00
CA ASP A 212 -13.72 -17.10 5.15
C ASP A 212 -13.84 -16.37 6.50
N GLY A 213 -14.14 -15.07 6.48
CA GLY A 213 -14.35 -14.23 7.67
C GLY A 213 -13.06 -13.74 8.33
N PHE A 214 -11.90 -14.00 7.72
CA PHE A 214 -10.61 -13.52 8.19
C PHE A 214 -10.18 -12.25 7.44
N VAL A 215 -9.48 -11.40 8.17
CA VAL A 215 -8.64 -10.36 7.59
C VAL A 215 -7.21 -10.90 7.53
N TYR A 216 -6.63 -10.88 6.35
CA TYR A 216 -5.23 -11.22 6.11
C TYR A 216 -4.40 -9.94 6.01
N VAL A 217 -3.26 -9.91 6.67
CA VAL A 217 -2.34 -8.78 6.61
C VAL A 217 -0.97 -9.28 6.20
N TYR A 218 -0.51 -8.75 5.07
CA TYR A 218 0.77 -9.05 4.50
C TYR A 218 1.80 -8.05 4.98
N GLY A 219 3.05 -8.49 4.91
CA GLY A 219 4.19 -7.63 5.10
C GLY A 219 5.42 -8.29 4.55
N VAL A 220 6.56 -7.97 5.15
CA VAL A 220 7.86 -8.30 4.61
C VAL A 220 8.73 -9.05 5.60
N GLN A 221 9.43 -10.04 5.07
CA GLN A 221 10.74 -10.43 5.53
C GLN A 221 11.76 -9.74 4.59
N GLU A 222 12.50 -8.76 5.13
CA GLU A 222 13.48 -7.95 4.40
C GLU A 222 14.89 -8.52 4.61
N ASP A 223 15.38 -9.29 3.63
CA ASP A 223 16.79 -9.67 3.55
C ASP A 223 17.55 -8.65 2.67
N PRO A 224 18.89 -8.50 2.80
CA PRO A 224 19.66 -7.47 2.10
C PRO A 224 19.50 -7.44 0.56
N LEU A 225 19.19 -8.58 -0.07
CA LEU A 225 19.12 -8.72 -1.53
C LEU A 225 17.74 -9.17 -2.04
N ASN A 226 16.79 -9.43 -1.14
CA ASN A 226 15.49 -9.99 -1.52
C ASN A 226 14.44 -9.66 -0.48
N LYS A 227 13.36 -9.00 -0.91
CA LYS A 227 12.17 -8.85 -0.07
C LYS A 227 11.19 -9.97 -0.34
N LYS A 228 10.68 -10.56 0.73
CA LYS A 228 9.78 -11.70 0.71
C LYS A 228 8.49 -11.34 1.43
N ALA A 229 7.35 -11.80 0.92
CA ALA A 229 6.06 -11.59 1.56
C ALA A 229 5.88 -12.59 2.71
N ILE A 230 5.45 -12.11 3.87
CA ILE A 230 4.91 -12.92 4.98
C ILE A 230 3.44 -12.53 5.20
N VAL A 231 2.65 -13.41 5.80
CA VAL A 231 1.22 -13.17 6.01
C VAL A 231 0.77 -13.59 7.40
N ALA A 232 -0.12 -12.79 7.98
CA ALA A 232 -0.89 -13.11 9.17
C ALA A 232 -2.39 -13.09 8.86
N ARG A 233 -3.19 -13.71 9.72
CA ARG A 233 -4.64 -13.61 9.69
C ARG A 233 -5.24 -13.42 11.07
N VAL A 234 -6.42 -12.83 11.12
CA VAL A 234 -7.22 -12.66 12.34
C VAL A 234 -8.71 -12.67 11.96
N PRO A 235 -9.62 -13.21 12.78
CA PRO A 235 -11.04 -13.02 12.56
C PRO A 235 -11.36 -11.52 12.50
N ARG A 236 -12.19 -11.07 11.57
CA ARG A 236 -12.47 -9.63 11.37
C ARG A 236 -12.89 -8.90 12.66
N ALA A 237 -13.75 -9.52 13.46
CA ALA A 237 -14.22 -8.97 14.74
C ALA A 237 -13.10 -8.83 15.80
N ASP A 238 -12.01 -9.59 15.67
CA ASP A 238 -10.87 -9.61 16.57
C ASP A 238 -9.68 -8.76 16.02
N PHE A 239 -9.86 -7.97 14.97
CA PHE A 239 -8.76 -7.26 14.28
C PHE A 239 -7.86 -6.47 15.24
N ALA A 240 -8.46 -5.74 16.19
CA ALA A 240 -7.73 -4.95 17.19
C ALA A 240 -7.23 -5.78 18.41
N ARG A 241 -7.32 -7.12 18.41
CA ARG A 241 -6.92 -8.00 19.51
C ARG A 241 -5.67 -8.80 19.13
N PHE A 242 -4.48 -8.23 19.36
CA PHE A 242 -3.21 -8.79 18.83
C PHE A 242 -2.88 -10.22 19.31
N ASP A 243 -3.43 -10.69 20.43
CA ASP A 243 -3.31 -12.07 20.93
C ASP A 243 -4.09 -13.11 20.09
N ARG A 244 -5.03 -12.64 19.27
CA ARG A 244 -5.89 -13.48 18.41
C ARG A 244 -5.29 -13.73 17.03
N TRP A 245 -4.26 -12.97 16.67
CA TRP A 245 -3.60 -13.06 15.37
C TRP A 245 -2.84 -14.39 15.24
N ARG A 246 -2.82 -14.91 14.02
CA ARG A 246 -2.05 -16.10 13.65
C ARG A 246 -1.17 -15.80 12.45
N PHE A 247 0.01 -16.41 12.41
CA PHE A 247 1.06 -16.14 11.45
C PHE A 247 1.36 -17.40 10.67
N TRP A 248 1.46 -17.29 9.35
CA TRP A 248 1.77 -18.45 8.51
C TRP A 248 3.19 -18.94 8.78
N ASP A 249 3.34 -20.21 9.18
CA ASP A 249 4.62 -20.82 9.55
C ASP A 249 5.22 -21.71 8.44
N GLY A 250 4.61 -21.72 7.25
CA GLY A 250 5.00 -22.57 6.12
C GLY A 250 4.19 -23.86 5.97
N GLY A 251 3.46 -24.29 7.01
CA GLY A 251 2.54 -25.43 6.95
C GLY A 251 1.19 -25.20 7.66
N GLY A 252 1.10 -24.20 8.53
CA GLY A 252 -0.09 -23.84 9.28
C GLY A 252 0.01 -22.43 9.88
N TRP A 253 -0.83 -22.18 10.88
CA TRP A 253 -1.06 -20.86 11.47
C TRP A 253 -0.63 -20.83 12.94
N SER A 254 0.57 -20.32 13.20
CA SER A 254 1.16 -20.20 14.54
C SER A 254 0.65 -18.97 15.30
N PRO A 255 0.50 -19.00 16.65
CA PRO A 255 0.26 -17.81 17.45
C PRO A 255 1.52 -16.93 17.63
N ASN A 256 2.70 -17.39 17.22
CA ASN A 256 3.96 -16.69 17.41
C ASN A 256 4.41 -15.99 16.13
N PHE A 257 4.61 -14.67 16.19
CA PHE A 257 5.10 -13.90 15.05
C PHE A 257 6.49 -14.36 14.60
N ASP A 258 7.30 -14.84 15.54
CA ASP A 258 8.62 -15.37 15.23
C ASP A 258 8.58 -16.71 14.50
N ASP A 259 7.42 -17.30 14.18
CA ASP A 259 7.36 -18.50 13.33
C ASP A 259 7.12 -18.16 11.85
N SER A 260 6.84 -16.89 11.53
CA SER A 260 6.49 -16.44 10.17
C SER A 260 7.45 -16.97 9.11
N ARG A 261 6.88 -17.54 8.03
CA ARG A 261 7.62 -17.97 6.84
C ARG A 261 7.15 -17.26 5.57
N PRO A 262 8.07 -17.01 4.63
CA PRO A 262 7.74 -16.44 3.33
C PRO A 262 6.67 -17.21 2.55
N VAL A 263 5.76 -16.50 1.92
CA VAL A 263 4.77 -17.03 0.94
C VAL A 263 5.12 -16.66 -0.51
N ALA A 264 5.89 -15.59 -0.70
CA ALA A 264 6.40 -15.15 -2.00
C ALA A 264 7.74 -14.42 -1.84
N SER A 265 8.48 -14.24 -2.94
CA SER A 265 9.75 -13.51 -2.97
C SER A 265 9.85 -12.57 -4.16
N ARG A 266 10.85 -11.68 -4.13
CA ARG A 266 11.09 -10.63 -5.13
C ARG A 266 9.93 -9.63 -5.22
N ILE A 267 9.33 -9.33 -4.07
CA ILE A 267 8.19 -8.41 -3.94
C ILE A 267 8.66 -7.02 -3.46
N SER A 268 7.75 -6.05 -3.43
CA SER A 268 7.97 -4.73 -2.84
C SER A 268 7.38 -4.64 -1.42
N THR A 269 7.87 -3.70 -0.60
CA THR A 269 7.35 -3.53 0.78
C THR A 269 5.87 -3.17 0.81
N GLU A 270 5.44 -2.35 -0.14
CA GLU A 270 4.04 -2.04 -0.38
C GLU A 270 3.57 -2.87 -1.57
N MET A 271 2.44 -3.51 -1.42
CA MET A 271 1.81 -4.42 -2.36
C MET A 271 0.30 -4.41 -2.11
N SER A 272 -0.47 -5.16 -2.88
CA SER A 272 -1.87 -5.44 -2.57
C SER A 272 -2.18 -6.90 -2.82
N VAL A 273 -3.22 -7.41 -2.16
CA VAL A 273 -3.83 -8.71 -2.47
C VAL A 273 -5.33 -8.53 -2.62
N THR A 274 -5.86 -8.90 -3.79
CA THR A 274 -7.27 -8.71 -4.14
C THR A 274 -7.87 -10.06 -4.51
N PRO A 275 -9.07 -10.42 -4.01
CA PRO A 275 -9.75 -11.63 -4.45
C PRO A 275 -10.31 -11.44 -5.87
N LEU A 276 -10.24 -12.48 -6.69
CA LEU A 276 -10.78 -12.52 -8.04
C LEU A 276 -12.15 -13.21 -8.08
N PRO A 277 -13.00 -12.89 -9.06
CA PRO A 277 -14.33 -13.51 -9.20
C PRO A 277 -14.30 -15.05 -9.29
N ASP A 278 -13.22 -15.62 -9.81
CA ASP A 278 -13.02 -17.07 -9.95
C ASP A 278 -12.57 -17.76 -8.64
N GLY A 279 -12.42 -17.02 -7.55
CA GLY A 279 -11.99 -17.51 -6.25
C GLY A 279 -10.48 -17.54 -6.03
N ARG A 280 -9.67 -17.19 -7.03
CA ARG A 280 -8.23 -16.98 -6.83
C ARG A 280 -7.96 -15.64 -6.15
N PHE A 281 -6.72 -15.47 -5.69
CA PHE A 281 -6.21 -14.20 -5.18
C PHE A 281 -5.16 -13.66 -6.12
N LEU A 282 -5.12 -12.34 -6.29
CA LEU A 282 -4.16 -11.62 -7.10
C LEU A 282 -3.28 -10.75 -6.21
N MET A 283 -1.97 -11.01 -6.20
CA MET A 283 -0.99 -10.13 -5.56
C MET A 283 -0.40 -9.20 -6.61
N VAL A 284 -0.45 -7.88 -6.38
CA VAL A 284 0.20 -6.85 -7.22
C VAL A 284 1.36 -6.25 -6.46
N PHE A 285 2.52 -6.12 -7.12
CA PHE A 285 3.75 -5.60 -6.52
C PHE A 285 4.69 -5.02 -7.58
N MET A 286 5.66 -4.21 -7.13
CA MET A 286 6.82 -3.88 -7.96
C MET A 286 7.87 -4.98 -7.82
N LEU A 287 8.28 -5.58 -8.94
CA LEU A 287 9.29 -6.65 -8.94
C LEU A 287 10.62 -6.13 -8.38
N ASP A 288 11.25 -6.90 -7.50
CA ASP A 288 12.55 -6.59 -6.89
C ASP A 288 12.60 -5.28 -6.08
N THR A 289 11.47 -4.88 -5.48
CA THR A 289 11.29 -3.64 -4.69
C THR A 289 11.36 -2.35 -5.52
N ILE A 290 12.46 -2.14 -6.24
CA ILE A 290 12.72 -1.00 -7.12
C ILE A 290 13.07 -1.55 -8.49
N SER A 291 12.18 -1.37 -9.44
CA SER A 291 12.41 -1.71 -10.84
C SER A 291 11.49 -0.86 -11.72
N ARG A 292 11.30 -1.27 -12.97
CA ARG A 292 10.28 -0.71 -13.86
C ARG A 292 9.13 -1.69 -14.11
N HIS A 293 9.09 -2.82 -13.42
CA HIS A 293 8.20 -3.92 -13.76
C HIS A 293 7.14 -4.10 -12.68
N VAL A 294 5.92 -3.69 -13.02
CA VAL A 294 4.74 -4.06 -12.23
C VAL A 294 4.44 -5.52 -12.56
N ALA A 295 4.42 -6.33 -11.52
CA ALA A 295 4.22 -7.76 -11.64
C ALA A 295 3.06 -8.23 -10.77
N VAL A 296 2.51 -9.37 -11.17
CA VAL A 296 1.43 -10.03 -10.45
C VAL A 296 1.72 -11.50 -10.22
N ARG A 297 1.11 -12.06 -9.16
CA ARG A 297 1.07 -13.50 -8.88
C ARG A 297 -0.36 -13.90 -8.54
N THR A 298 -0.72 -15.15 -8.81
CA THR A 298 -2.02 -15.70 -8.40
C THR A 298 -1.86 -16.85 -7.42
N ALA A 299 -2.84 -17.05 -6.55
CA ALA A 299 -2.89 -18.18 -5.63
C ALA A 299 -4.32 -18.67 -5.42
N PRO A 300 -4.51 -19.96 -5.06
CA PRO A 300 -5.82 -20.49 -4.69
C PRO A 300 -6.23 -20.16 -3.24
N ALA A 301 -5.28 -19.71 -2.41
CA ALA A 301 -5.53 -19.29 -1.03
C ALA A 301 -4.65 -18.08 -0.66
N PRO A 302 -5.01 -17.29 0.36
CA PRO A 302 -4.25 -16.09 0.77
C PRO A 302 -2.78 -16.37 1.12
N GLU A 303 -2.48 -17.53 1.73
CA GLU A 303 -1.12 -17.97 2.04
C GLU A 303 -0.37 -18.60 0.84
N GLY A 304 -1.05 -18.83 -0.29
CA GLY A 304 -0.48 -19.50 -1.45
C GLY A 304 -0.99 -20.93 -1.65
N PRO A 305 -0.26 -21.78 -2.41
CA PRO A 305 1.01 -21.46 -3.07
C PRO A 305 0.82 -20.40 -4.15
N TRP A 306 1.67 -19.37 -4.13
CA TRP A 306 1.66 -18.32 -5.14
C TRP A 306 2.38 -18.79 -6.42
N SER A 307 1.79 -18.49 -7.58
CA SER A 307 2.36 -18.75 -8.91
C SER A 307 3.69 -18.01 -9.09
N ASP A 308 4.42 -18.35 -10.16
CA ASP A 308 5.44 -17.46 -10.71
C ASP A 308 4.86 -16.08 -11.06
N PHE A 309 5.74 -15.08 -11.13
CA PHE A 309 5.33 -13.73 -11.43
C PHE A 309 5.10 -13.54 -12.93
N THR A 310 4.13 -12.70 -13.28
CA THR A 310 3.91 -12.20 -14.64
C THR A 310 4.07 -10.70 -14.63
N ILE A 311 4.90 -10.17 -15.52
CA ILE A 311 5.04 -8.72 -15.71
C ILE A 311 3.85 -8.26 -16.55
N VAL A 312 3.01 -7.39 -15.98
CA VAL A 312 1.80 -6.88 -16.63
C VAL A 312 2.00 -5.47 -17.18
N TYR A 313 3.00 -4.75 -16.67
CA TYR A 313 3.35 -3.41 -17.13
C TYR A 313 4.81 -3.10 -16.92
N THR A 314 5.37 -2.35 -17.87
CA THR A 314 6.74 -1.84 -17.80
C THR A 314 6.70 -0.32 -17.79
N ALA A 315 6.94 0.28 -16.62
CA ALA A 315 6.88 1.72 -16.43
C ALA A 315 7.87 2.45 -17.35
N PRO A 316 7.46 3.59 -17.93
CA PRO A 316 8.35 4.41 -18.73
C PRO A 316 9.39 5.07 -17.80
N VAL A 317 10.64 5.11 -18.28
CA VAL A 317 11.71 5.88 -17.65
C VAL A 317 12.21 6.85 -18.70
N ARG A 318 12.37 8.12 -18.33
CA ARG A 318 12.93 9.18 -19.19
C ARG A 318 14.35 9.55 -18.68
N PRO A 319 15.21 10.14 -19.52
CA PRO A 319 16.59 10.45 -19.11
C PRO A 319 16.67 11.54 -18.02
N ASP A 320 15.72 12.48 -17.99
CA ASP A 320 15.75 13.62 -17.08
C ASP A 320 14.53 13.66 -16.15
N PRO A 321 14.69 13.82 -14.82
CA PRO A 321 15.96 13.88 -14.11
C PRO A 321 16.74 12.56 -14.17
N PRO A 322 18.07 12.59 -13.99
CA PRO A 322 18.87 11.37 -13.95
C PRO A 322 18.41 10.45 -12.81
N GLY A 323 18.59 9.15 -12.97
CA GLY A 323 18.34 8.20 -11.89
C GLY A 323 16.87 7.98 -11.55
N LEU A 324 15.93 8.27 -12.46
CA LEU A 324 14.52 7.93 -12.27
C LEU A 324 14.32 6.44 -12.03
N PHE A 325 13.52 6.12 -11.02
CA PHE A 325 13.14 4.76 -10.66
C PHE A 325 11.67 4.70 -10.24
N THR A 326 11.10 3.50 -10.28
CA THR A 326 9.72 3.25 -9.84
C THR A 326 9.66 2.19 -8.76
N TYR A 327 8.64 2.27 -7.91
CA TYR A 327 8.50 1.39 -6.74
C TYR A 327 7.05 1.27 -6.27
N HIS A 328 6.79 0.26 -5.42
CA HIS A 328 5.57 0.13 -4.61
C HIS A 328 4.25 0.11 -5.40
N ALA A 329 4.16 -0.77 -6.40
CA ALA A 329 2.91 -0.96 -7.13
C ALA A 329 1.87 -1.71 -6.29
N LYS A 330 0.61 -1.29 -6.36
CA LYS A 330 -0.51 -1.88 -5.61
C LYS A 330 -1.87 -1.49 -6.21
N ALA A 331 -2.85 -2.34 -6.01
CA ALA A 331 -4.20 -2.22 -6.54
C ALA A 331 -5.15 -1.42 -5.65
N HIS A 332 -6.23 -0.93 -6.26
CA HIS A 332 -7.30 -0.13 -5.67
C HIS A 332 -8.67 -0.71 -6.07
N PRO A 333 -9.08 -1.86 -5.52
CA PRO A 333 -10.22 -2.63 -6.06
C PRO A 333 -11.54 -1.87 -5.98
N HIS A 334 -11.88 -1.22 -4.85
CA HIS A 334 -13.11 -0.42 -4.74
C HIS A 334 -13.17 0.82 -5.64
N LEU A 335 -12.06 1.23 -6.25
CA LEU A 335 -11.99 2.32 -7.23
C LEU A 335 -11.96 1.82 -8.68
N SER A 336 -11.96 0.50 -8.88
CA SER A 336 -11.85 -0.12 -10.18
C SER A 336 -13.23 -0.34 -10.80
N GLU A 337 -13.32 -0.23 -12.12
CA GLU A 337 -14.53 -0.57 -12.86
C GLU A 337 -14.62 -2.08 -13.13
N PRO A 338 -15.82 -2.64 -13.36
CA PRO A 338 -15.96 -4.04 -13.74
C PRO A 338 -15.11 -4.39 -14.98
N GLY A 339 -14.32 -5.46 -14.88
CA GLY A 339 -13.41 -5.91 -15.95
C GLY A 339 -12.01 -5.30 -15.90
N GLU A 340 -11.72 -4.43 -14.92
CA GLU A 340 -10.38 -3.90 -14.70
C GLU A 340 -9.98 -3.87 -13.23
N LEU A 341 -8.68 -3.68 -13.00
CA LEU A 341 -8.12 -3.38 -11.69
C LEU A 341 -7.19 -2.16 -11.80
N LEU A 342 -7.57 -1.09 -11.13
CA LEU A 342 -6.76 0.12 -11.00
C LEU A 342 -5.54 -0.17 -10.12
N ILE A 343 -4.35 0.19 -10.60
CA ILE A 343 -3.08 0.00 -9.90
C ILE A 343 -2.33 1.33 -9.89
N SER A 344 -1.83 1.74 -8.73
CA SER A 344 -0.86 2.84 -8.63
C SER A 344 0.57 2.31 -8.49
N TYR A 345 1.54 3.14 -8.85
CA TYR A 345 2.94 2.99 -8.49
C TYR A 345 3.60 4.36 -8.29
N ASN A 346 4.74 4.36 -7.61
CA ASN A 346 5.51 5.57 -7.33
C ASN A 346 6.63 5.81 -8.34
N VAL A 347 6.97 7.07 -8.54
CA VAL A 347 8.14 7.52 -9.32
C VAL A 347 9.01 8.42 -8.47
N ASN A 348 10.31 8.17 -8.41
CA ASN A 348 11.28 8.98 -7.67
C ASN A 348 12.64 8.96 -8.41
N THR A 349 13.64 9.69 -7.92
CA THR A 349 14.98 9.82 -8.50
C THR A 349 16.06 9.55 -7.46
N THR A 350 17.13 8.87 -7.86
CA THR A 350 18.38 8.75 -7.09
C THR A 350 19.33 9.93 -7.32
N GLY A 351 18.91 10.92 -8.11
CA GLY A 351 19.65 12.15 -8.38
C GLY A 351 19.68 13.09 -7.18
N SER A 352 19.66 14.38 -7.47
CA SER A 352 19.69 15.40 -6.42
C SER A 352 18.34 15.48 -5.72
N PHE A 353 18.33 15.72 -4.40
CA PHE A 353 17.09 16.09 -3.70
C PHE A 353 16.39 17.28 -4.40
N TRP A 354 17.16 18.23 -4.94
CA TRP A 354 16.64 19.39 -5.66
C TRP A 354 15.96 19.07 -6.99
N ASP A 355 16.10 17.87 -7.53
CA ASP A 355 15.37 17.46 -8.74
C ASP A 355 13.87 17.37 -8.46
N HIS A 356 13.47 17.10 -7.21
CA HIS A 356 12.07 17.22 -6.78
C HIS A 356 11.54 18.65 -6.89
N PHE A 357 12.40 19.67 -6.79
CA PHE A 357 11.98 21.06 -6.94
C PHE A 357 11.93 21.49 -8.40
N ARG A 358 12.75 20.88 -9.27
CA ARG A 358 12.77 21.20 -10.72
C ARG A 358 11.72 20.44 -11.52
N TYR A 359 11.35 19.25 -11.05
CA TYR A 359 10.43 18.34 -11.73
C TYR A 359 9.31 17.96 -10.76
N ALA A 360 8.29 18.80 -10.66
CA ALA A 360 7.18 18.56 -9.75
C ALA A 360 6.39 17.29 -10.11
N ASP A 361 6.47 16.85 -11.36
CA ASP A 361 5.82 15.65 -11.86
C ASP A 361 6.47 14.35 -11.33
N ILE A 362 7.68 14.41 -10.75
CA ILE A 362 8.28 13.29 -10.01
C ILE A 362 7.85 13.33 -8.54
N TYR A 363 7.92 12.18 -7.87
CA TYR A 363 7.38 12.00 -6.52
C TYR A 363 5.88 12.29 -6.45
N ARG A 364 5.18 11.78 -7.48
CA ARG A 364 3.72 11.74 -7.61
C ARG A 364 3.33 10.32 -8.01
N PRO A 365 2.15 9.82 -7.59
CA PRO A 365 1.66 8.55 -8.07
C PRO A 365 1.44 8.56 -9.58
N ARG A 366 1.53 7.37 -10.18
CA ARG A 366 1.11 7.07 -11.53
C ARG A 366 0.13 5.91 -11.48
N PHE A 367 -0.86 5.93 -12.35
CA PHE A 367 -1.90 4.92 -12.38
C PHE A 367 -1.90 4.15 -13.71
N ILE A 368 -2.23 2.87 -13.63
CA ILE A 368 -2.47 1.96 -14.75
C ILE A 368 -3.74 1.13 -14.47
N ARG A 369 -4.35 0.58 -15.51
CA ARG A 369 -5.47 -0.36 -15.45
C ARG A 369 -5.01 -1.71 -15.94
N LEU A 370 -5.11 -2.72 -15.10
CA LEU A 370 -4.96 -4.12 -15.48
C LEU A 370 -6.30 -4.63 -16.02
N VAL A 371 -6.32 -5.13 -17.25
CA VAL A 371 -7.51 -5.75 -17.82
C VAL A 371 -7.70 -7.13 -17.21
N LEU A 372 -8.89 -7.38 -16.63
CA LEU A 372 -9.30 -8.66 -16.08
C LEU A 372 -10.24 -9.34 -17.09
N ASP A 373 -9.87 -10.54 -17.53
CA ASP A 373 -10.65 -11.35 -18.48
C ASP A 373 -11.90 -12.01 -17.87
#